data_AF-A0AAD6PK16-F1
#
_entry.id   AF-A0AAD6PK16-F1
#
_cell.length_a   1.000
_cell.length_b   1.000
_cell.length_c   1.000
_cell.angle_alpha   90.00
_cell.angle_beta   90.00
_cell.angle_gamma   90.00
#
_symmetry.space_group_name_H-M   'P 1'
#
loop_
_entity.id
_entity.type
_entity.pdbx_description
1 polymer ?
#
loop_
_entity_poly.entity_id
_entity_poly.type
_entity_poly.pdbx_seq_one_letter_code
_entity_poly.pdbx_strand_id
1 'polypeptide(L)'
;MEVCEIMGKLPVMKLKFRSYCLRRCLESFDITNGSRDLHKPRWILEMDTYRYHGHSMSDPGSTYRTRDEISGVRQERDPIERIRKLIMTHDLATEKELKDIEKEVRKQVDDAIAQAKESPMPEPSELFTNVYAKGMGVESYGADRKEVRAVLP
;
A
#
# COMPACT_ATOMS: atom_id res chain seq x y z
N MET A 1 0.41 4.81 3.59
CA MET A 1 -0.62 4.76 4.67
C MET A 1 -1.82 4.05 4.11
N GLU A 2 -2.07 2.86 4.64
CA GLU A 2 -3.08 1.93 4.18
C GLU A 2 -4.49 2.52 4.35
N VAL A 3 -5.37 2.22 3.40
CA VAL A 3 -6.82 2.43 3.51
C VAL A 3 -7.41 1.81 4.80
N CYS A 4 -6.67 0.88 5.43
CA CYS A 4 -7.01 0.28 6.73
C CYS A 4 -6.98 1.26 7.92
N GLU A 5 -6.10 2.27 7.95
CA GLU A 5 -6.00 3.16 9.14
C GLU A 5 -7.21 4.08 9.29
N ILE A 6 -7.87 4.46 8.18
CA ILE A 6 -9.08 5.28 8.21
C ILE A 6 -10.28 4.47 8.75
N MET A 7 -10.32 3.16 8.48
CA MET A 7 -11.39 2.29 8.99
C MET A 7 -11.25 1.93 10.48
N GLY A 8 -10.06 2.13 11.07
CA GLY A 8 -9.80 1.83 12.49
C GLY A 8 -10.36 2.85 13.48
N LYS A 9 -10.81 4.03 13.03
CA LYS A 9 -11.27 5.14 13.89
C LYS A 9 -12.80 5.30 13.96
N LEU A 10 -13.58 4.51 13.22
CA LEU A 10 -15.04 4.57 13.28
C LEU A 10 -15.58 3.56 14.29
N PRO A 11 -16.50 3.96 15.21
CA PRO A 11 -17.02 3.06 16.22
C PRO A 11 -17.75 1.88 15.57
N VAL A 12 -17.36 0.67 16.00
CA VAL A 12 -17.90 -0.62 15.58
C VAL A 12 -19.40 -0.69 15.89
N MET A 13 -20.26 -0.24 14.98
CA MET A 13 -21.72 -0.34 15.13
C MET A 13 -22.25 -1.51 14.31
N LYS A 14 -22.72 -2.53 15.04
CA LYS A 14 -23.43 -3.71 14.56
C LYS A 14 -24.63 -3.32 13.67
N LEU A 15 -24.52 -3.43 12.35
CA LEU A 15 -25.67 -3.32 11.44
C LEU A 15 -26.52 -4.61 11.50
N LYS A 16 -27.70 -4.51 12.10
CA LYS A 16 -28.80 -5.49 11.93
C LYS A 16 -29.45 -5.25 10.56
N PHE A 17 -29.00 -5.97 9.54
CA PHE A 17 -29.73 -6.07 8.27
C PHE A 17 -30.92 -7.02 8.41
N ARG A 18 -32.14 -6.47 8.43
CA ARG A 18 -33.39 -7.22 8.21
C ARG A 18 -33.98 -6.77 6.88
N SER A 19 -34.02 -7.67 5.90
CA SER A 19 -35.19 -7.99 5.06
C SER A 19 -34.78 -8.51 3.67
N TYR A 20 -34.99 -9.82 3.50
CA TYR A 20 -35.49 -10.49 2.28
C TYR A 20 -34.83 -10.21 0.91
N CYS A 21 -33.59 -10.69 0.74
CA CYS A 21 -33.08 -11.35 -0.48
C CYS A 21 -31.62 -11.86 -0.28
N LEU A 22 -30.95 -11.36 0.76
CA LEU A 22 -29.52 -11.50 1.05
C LEU A 22 -29.10 -12.71 1.90
N ARG A 23 -29.92 -13.77 1.99
CA ARG A 23 -29.59 -14.90 2.89
C ARG A 23 -28.42 -15.76 2.40
N ARG A 24 -27.89 -15.49 1.20
CA ARG A 24 -26.72 -16.20 0.62
C ARG A 24 -25.45 -15.33 0.49
N CYS A 25 -25.50 -14.04 0.85
CA CYS A 25 -24.35 -13.13 0.79
C CYS A 25 -23.79 -12.72 2.17
N LEU A 26 -24.40 -13.19 3.27
CA LEU A 26 -23.96 -12.87 4.64
C LEU A 26 -23.11 -13.97 5.29
N GLU A 27 -22.67 -14.98 4.54
CA GLU A 27 -21.39 -15.60 4.88
C GLU A 27 -20.32 -14.61 4.44
N SER A 28 -19.88 -13.79 5.38
CA SER A 28 -18.65 -13.01 5.23
C SER A 28 -17.56 -14.00 4.82
N PHE A 29 -17.25 -14.02 3.52
CA PHE A 29 -16.27 -14.93 2.93
C PHE A 29 -14.89 -14.44 3.32
N ASP A 30 -14.57 -14.68 4.59
CA ASP A 30 -13.36 -14.19 5.21
C ASP A 30 -12.25 -15.17 4.86
N ILE A 31 -11.56 -14.88 3.76
CA ILE A 31 -10.37 -15.62 3.30
C ILE A 31 -9.34 -15.70 4.43
N THR A 32 -9.26 -14.69 5.31
CA THR A 32 -8.32 -14.69 6.43
C THR A 32 -8.71 -15.71 7.51
N ASN A 33 -10.00 -15.86 7.82
CA ASN A 33 -10.49 -16.90 8.71
C ASN A 33 -10.43 -18.30 8.08
N GLY A 34 -10.66 -18.41 6.76
CA GLY A 34 -10.55 -19.65 6.01
C GLY A 34 -9.11 -20.16 5.87
N SER A 35 -8.12 -19.27 5.84
CA SER A 35 -6.69 -19.61 5.72
C SER A 35 -6.08 -20.16 7.02
N ARG A 36 -6.70 -19.88 8.18
CA ARG A 36 -6.28 -20.41 9.49
C ARG A 36 -6.61 -21.89 9.68
N ASP A 37 -7.48 -22.44 8.84
CA ASP A 37 -7.80 -23.87 8.83
C ASP A 37 -6.86 -24.62 7.87
N LEU A 38 -5.96 -25.42 8.44
CA LEU A 38 -4.96 -26.19 7.69
C LEU A 38 -5.57 -27.25 6.76
N HIS A 39 -6.86 -27.56 6.92
CA HIS A 39 -7.56 -28.55 6.09
C HIS A 39 -8.26 -27.94 4.88
N LYS A 40 -8.25 -26.61 4.73
CA LYS A 40 -8.88 -25.93 3.60
C LYS A 40 -7.89 -25.72 2.44
N PRO A 41 -8.36 -25.79 1.18
CA PRO A 41 -7.53 -25.51 0.02
C PRO A 41 -6.99 -24.08 0.08
N ARG A 42 -5.79 -23.89 -0.47
CA ARG A 42 -5.20 -22.57 -0.62
C ARG A 42 -6.05 -21.75 -1.57
N TRP A 43 -6.39 -20.54 -1.15
CA TRP A 43 -7.18 -19.59 -1.93
C TRP A 43 -6.27 -18.85 -2.89
N ILE A 44 -6.74 -18.65 -4.12
CA ILE A 44 -6.17 -17.70 -5.08
C ILE A 44 -7.14 -16.54 -5.15
N LEU A 45 -6.63 -15.33 -4.94
CA LEU A 45 -7.40 -14.09 -5.03
C LEU A 45 -6.82 -13.24 -6.15
N GLU A 46 -7.64 -12.98 -7.16
CA GLU A 46 -7.32 -12.02 -8.23
C GLU A 46 -7.95 -10.67 -7.89
N MET A 47 -7.12 -9.63 -7.84
CA MET A 47 -7.58 -8.25 -7.70
C MET A 47 -7.36 -7.52 -9.02
N ASP A 48 -8.42 -7.40 -9.81
CA ASP A 48 -8.39 -6.61 -11.04
C ASP A 48 -8.33 -5.10 -10.70
N THR A 49 -7.16 -4.51 -10.95
CA THR A 49 -6.85 -3.12 -10.67
C THR A 49 -6.14 -2.47 -11.85
N TYR A 50 -6.10 -1.14 -11.86
CA TYR A 50 -5.55 -0.37 -12.97
C TYR A 50 -4.43 0.56 -12.52
N ARG A 51 -3.30 0.54 -13.22
CA ARG A 51 -2.15 1.43 -12.96
C ARG A 51 -2.26 2.68 -13.82
N TYR A 52 -2.55 3.83 -13.18
CA TYR A 52 -2.70 5.11 -13.88
C TYR A 52 -1.39 5.63 -14.51
N HIS A 53 -0.26 5.40 -13.84
CA HIS A 53 1.05 5.80 -14.33
C HIS A 53 1.67 4.72 -15.24
N GLY A 54 2.76 5.07 -15.89
CA GLY A 54 3.60 4.13 -16.64
C GLY A 54 4.20 3.02 -15.76
N HIS A 55 4.94 2.09 -16.35
CA HIS A 55 5.53 0.97 -15.57
C HIS A 55 6.52 1.47 -14.51
N SER A 56 7.26 2.54 -14.82
CA SER A 56 8.25 3.17 -13.95
C SER A 56 8.46 4.63 -14.38
N MET A 57 9.39 5.33 -13.73
CA MET A 57 9.78 6.68 -14.16
C MET A 57 10.38 6.71 -15.58
N SER A 58 10.94 5.60 -16.07
CA SER A 58 11.56 5.51 -17.39
C SER A 58 10.59 5.07 -18.49
N ASP A 59 9.48 4.41 -18.14
CA ASP A 59 8.43 4.04 -19.08
C ASP A 59 7.17 4.88 -18.82
N PRO A 60 6.83 5.87 -19.68
CA PRO A 60 5.67 6.72 -19.51
C PRO A 60 4.33 6.01 -19.77
N GLY A 61 4.34 4.85 -20.44
CA GLY A 61 3.15 4.03 -20.67
C GLY A 61 2.16 4.54 -21.72
N SER A 62 2.48 5.62 -22.43
CA SER A 62 1.66 6.20 -23.51
C SER A 62 1.90 5.55 -24.88
N THR A 63 2.87 4.66 -24.99
CA THR A 63 3.22 3.97 -26.25
C THR A 63 2.35 2.74 -26.52
N TYR A 64 1.71 2.19 -25.47
CA TYR A 64 0.92 0.96 -25.54
C TYR A 64 -0.48 1.10 -24.92
N ARG A 65 -0.88 2.30 -24.48
CA ARG A 65 -2.20 2.64 -23.94
C ARG A 65 -2.61 4.04 -24.37
N THR A 66 -3.90 4.27 -24.52
CA THR A 66 -4.42 5.61 -24.83
C THR A 66 -4.65 6.41 -23.55
N ARG A 67 -4.51 7.73 -23.65
CA ARG A 67 -4.82 8.63 -22.52
C ARG A 67 -6.31 8.57 -22.14
N ASP A 68 -7.16 8.35 -23.13
CA ASP A 68 -8.61 8.27 -22.94
C ASP A 68 -9.00 7.04 -22.12
N GLU A 69 -8.38 5.88 -22.37
CA GLU A 69 -8.57 4.67 -21.56
C GLU A 69 -8.20 4.94 -20.10
N ILE A 70 -7.00 5.50 -19.87
CA ILE A 70 -6.51 5.78 -18.51
C ILE A 70 -7.43 6.78 -17.78
N SER A 71 -7.86 7.84 -18.47
CA SER A 71 -8.76 8.85 -17.91
C SER A 71 -10.15 8.27 -17.61
N GLY A 72 -10.71 7.46 -18.53
CA GLY A 72 -12.00 6.82 -18.35
C GLY A 72 -12.00 5.89 -17.13
N VAL A 73 -10.98 5.04 -17.01
CA VAL A 73 -10.84 4.14 -15.86
C VAL A 73 -10.67 4.93 -14.55
N ARG A 74 -9.92 6.03 -14.56
CA ARG A 74 -9.77 6.89 -13.37
C ARG A 74 -11.08 7.58 -12.97
N GLN A 75 -11.93 7.98 -13.92
CA GLN A 75 -13.19 8.62 -13.58
C GLN A 75 -14.23 7.61 -13.06
N GLU A 76 -14.24 6.39 -13.61
CA GLU A 76 -15.28 5.39 -13.32
C GLU A 76 -14.92 4.43 -12.19
N ARG A 77 -13.63 4.05 -12.08
CA ARG A 77 -13.16 2.97 -11.19
C ARG A 77 -12.18 3.43 -10.11
N ASP A 78 -12.05 4.74 -9.84
CA ASP A 78 -11.19 5.22 -8.76
C ASP A 78 -11.69 4.72 -7.38
N PRO A 79 -10.88 3.95 -6.64
CA PRO A 79 -11.29 3.37 -5.37
C PRO A 79 -11.47 4.42 -4.26
N ILE A 80 -10.72 5.52 -4.29
CA ILE A 80 -10.80 6.60 -3.30
C ILE A 80 -12.12 7.34 -3.49
N GLU A 81 -12.46 7.69 -4.73
CA GLU A 81 -13.71 8.39 -5.03
C GLU A 81 -14.93 7.50 -4.75
N ARG A 82 -14.83 6.19 -5.03
CA ARG A 82 -15.87 5.22 -4.67
C ARG A 82 -16.08 5.14 -3.16
N ILE A 83 -15.01 5.11 -2.37
CA ILE A 83 -15.10 5.09 -0.90
C ILE A 83 -15.65 6.42 -0.36
N ARG A 84 -15.20 7.57 -0.89
CA ARG A 84 -15.75 8.88 -0.54
C ARG A 84 -17.27 8.91 -0.70
N LYS A 85 -17.78 8.47 -1.86
CA LYS A 85 -19.22 8.39 -2.12
C LYS A 85 -19.94 7.48 -1.13
N LEU A 86 -19.37 6.32 -0.79
CA LEU A 86 -19.95 5.41 0.20
C LEU A 86 -20.01 6.06 1.60
N ILE A 87 -18.94 6.72 2.04
CA ILE A 87 -18.88 7.42 3.32
C ILE A 87 -19.96 8.49 3.40
N MET A 88 -20.10 9.30 2.35
CA MET A 88 -21.10 10.37 2.29
C MET A 88 -22.53 9.82 2.21
N THR A 89 -22.76 8.73 1.46
CA THR A 89 -24.09 8.11 1.32
C THR A 89 -24.58 7.50 2.64
N HIS A 90 -23.65 7.10 3.50
CA HIS A 90 -23.96 6.49 4.81
C HIS A 90 -23.80 7.46 5.98
N ASP A 91 -23.62 8.76 5.72
CA ASP A 91 -23.46 9.81 6.73
C ASP A 91 -22.36 9.48 7.78
N LEU A 92 -21.31 8.78 7.35
CA LEU A 92 -20.22 8.33 8.24
C LEU A 92 -19.22 9.46 8.54
N ALA A 93 -19.12 10.45 7.65
CA ALA A 93 -18.29 11.64 7.83
C ALA A 93 -18.81 12.77 6.93
N THR A 94 -18.53 14.01 7.34
CA THR A 94 -18.82 15.21 6.56
C THR A 94 -17.73 15.48 5.52
N GLU A 95 -18.06 16.24 4.48
CA GLU A 95 -17.08 16.65 3.45
C GLU A 95 -15.92 17.45 4.06
N LYS A 96 -16.20 18.24 5.12
CA LYS A 96 -15.18 19.01 5.83
C LYS A 96 -14.18 18.08 6.52
N GLU A 97 -14.65 17.08 7.24
CA GLU A 97 -13.78 16.10 7.92
C GLU A 97 -12.90 15.34 6.93
N LEU A 98 -13.45 14.96 5.77
CA LEU A 98 -12.66 14.33 4.71
C LEU A 98 -11.55 15.24 4.17
N LYS A 99 -11.84 16.53 3.96
CA LYS A 99 -10.82 17.52 3.53
C LYS A 99 -9.77 17.76 4.61
N ASP A 100 -10.17 17.77 5.88
CA ASP A 100 -9.25 17.93 7.00
C ASP A 100 -8.30 16.72 7.08
N ILE A 101 -8.79 15.50 6.85
CA ILE A 101 -7.96 14.28 6.76
C ILE A 101 -6.97 14.38 5.59
N GLU A 102 -7.42 14.77 4.39
CA GLU A 102 -6.53 14.92 3.23
C GLU A 102 -5.40 15.92 3.50
N LYS A 103 -5.71 17.04 4.15
CA LYS A 103 -4.73 18.04 4.53
C LYS A 103 -3.70 17.51 5.53
N GLU A 104 -4.17 16.77 6.53
CA GLU A 104 -3.30 16.16 7.53
C GLU A 104 -2.37 15.12 6.91
N VAL A 105 -2.89 14.23 6.06
CA VAL A 105 -2.08 13.23 5.35
C VAL A 105 -1.04 13.90 4.44
N ARG A 106 -1.43 14.96 3.74
CA ARG A 106 -0.50 15.71 2.89
C ARG A 106 0.65 16.31 3.69
N LYS A 107 0.34 16.90 4.86
CA LYS A 107 1.35 17.43 5.77
C LYS A 107 2.32 16.35 6.23
N GLN A 108 1.82 15.18 6.63
CA GLN A 108 2.67 14.06 7.05
C GLN A 108 3.62 13.59 5.93
N VAL A 109 3.13 13.56 4.68
CA VAL A 109 3.96 13.22 3.52
C VAL A 109 5.02 14.30 3.27
N ASP A 110 4.66 15.57 3.34
CA ASP A 110 5.58 16.69 3.14
C ASP A 110 6.70 16.69 4.22
N ASP A 111 6.34 16.45 5.48
CA ASP A 111 7.29 16.34 6.60
C ASP A 111 8.23 15.14 6.40
N ALA A 112 7.72 13.98 5.96
CA ALA A 112 8.53 12.81 5.66
C ALA A 112 9.49 13.04 4.47
N ILE A 113 9.07 13.78 3.45
CA ILE A 113 9.93 14.16 2.31
C ILE A 113 11.05 15.09 2.77
N ALA A 114 10.75 16.06 3.65
CA ALA A 114 11.76 16.96 4.20
C ALA A 114 12.83 16.18 4.99
N GLN A 115 12.39 15.28 5.87
CA GLN A 115 13.29 14.41 6.63
C GLN A 115 14.14 13.52 5.72
N ALA A 116 13.55 12.94 4.67
CA ALA A 116 14.28 12.09 3.72
C ALA A 116 15.35 12.86 2.93
N LYS A 117 15.12 14.15 2.64
CA LYS A 117 16.08 15.02 1.94
C LYS A 117 17.21 15.52 2.85
N GLU A 118 16.93 15.72 4.14
CA GLU A 118 17.93 16.13 5.13
C GLU A 118 18.79 14.97 5.62
N SER A 119 18.34 13.74 5.42
CA SER A 119 19.06 12.54 5.84
C SER A 119 20.40 12.45 5.11
N PRO A 120 21.53 12.26 5.82
CA PRO A 120 22.83 12.13 5.18
C PRO A 120 22.90 10.85 4.36
N MET A 121 23.76 10.86 3.34
CA MET A 121 24.08 9.64 2.61
C MET A 121 24.75 8.63 3.55
N PRO A 122 24.50 7.32 3.37
CA PRO A 122 25.16 6.30 4.17
C PRO A 122 26.68 6.31 3.93
N GLU A 123 27.43 5.98 4.97
CA GLU A 123 28.89 5.91 4.87
C GLU A 123 29.31 4.80 3.88
N PRO A 124 30.37 4.99 3.07
CA PRO A 124 30.83 3.97 2.12
C PRO A 124 31.14 2.60 2.76
N SER A 125 31.49 2.58 4.05
CA SER A 125 31.72 1.36 4.82
C SER A 125 30.46 0.49 4.99
N GLU A 126 29.27 1.09 4.96
CA GLU A 126 27.99 0.37 5.09
C GLU A 126 27.68 -0.51 3.88
N LEU A 127 28.30 -0.23 2.72
CA LEU A 127 28.11 -0.98 1.47
C LEU A 127 28.29 -2.50 1.65
N PHE A 128 29.13 -2.90 2.60
CA PHE A 128 29.49 -4.29 2.84
C PHE A 128 28.66 -4.96 3.93
N THR A 129 27.87 -4.18 4.68
CA THR A 129 27.05 -4.72 5.75
C THR A 129 25.83 -5.49 5.21
N ASN A 130 25.25 -6.38 6.03
CA ASN A 130 24.04 -7.16 5.71
C ASN A 130 24.13 -8.16 4.54
N VAL A 131 25.34 -8.47 4.06
CA VAL A 131 25.57 -9.57 3.08
C VAL A 131 25.46 -10.94 3.75
N TYR A 132 26.01 -11.06 4.96
CA TYR A 132 25.99 -12.28 5.77
C TYR A 132 25.40 -11.98 7.16
N ALA A 133 24.79 -12.98 7.78
CA ALA A 133 24.39 -12.89 9.18
C ALA A 133 25.63 -12.78 10.08
N LYS A 134 25.47 -12.07 11.21
CA LYS A 134 26.56 -11.81 12.14
C LYS A 134 27.17 -13.10 12.70
N GLY A 135 28.48 -13.13 12.90
CA GLY A 135 29.22 -14.25 13.47
C GLY A 135 29.76 -15.26 12.45
N MET A 136 29.62 -15.00 11.15
CA MET A 136 30.19 -15.87 10.11
C MET A 136 31.67 -15.56 9.79
N GLY A 137 32.24 -14.48 10.36
CA GLY A 137 33.67 -14.16 10.27
C GLY A 137 34.17 -13.95 8.84
N VAL A 138 33.28 -13.58 7.91
CA VAL A 138 33.58 -13.46 6.48
C VAL A 138 34.09 -12.06 6.17
N GLU A 139 35.17 -11.98 5.41
CA GLU A 139 35.65 -10.73 4.83
C GLU A 139 35.00 -10.52 3.46
N SER A 140 34.36 -9.36 3.27
CA SER A 140 33.80 -8.97 1.97
C SER A 140 34.68 -7.92 1.32
N TYR A 141 34.87 -8.07 0.01
CA TYR A 141 35.71 -7.22 -0.82
C TYR A 141 34.89 -6.58 -1.94
N GLY A 142 35.23 -5.35 -2.32
CA GLY A 142 34.74 -4.74 -3.57
C GLY A 142 35.18 -5.52 -4.82
N ALA A 143 34.54 -5.25 -5.96
CA ALA A 143 34.82 -5.94 -7.23
C ALA A 143 36.29 -5.79 -7.69
N ASP A 144 36.93 -4.69 -7.30
CA ASP A 144 38.32 -4.33 -7.56
C ASP A 144 39.31 -4.94 -6.53
N ARG A 145 38.81 -5.48 -5.41
CA ARG A 145 39.57 -6.03 -4.25
C ARG A 145 40.62 -5.09 -3.64
N LYS A 146 40.65 -3.80 -3.99
CA LYS A 146 41.72 -2.88 -3.63
C LYS A 146 41.27 -1.78 -2.68
N GLU A 147 40.02 -1.33 -2.76
CA GLU A 147 39.61 -0.10 -2.06
C GLU A 147 38.75 -0.29 -0.81
N VAL A 148 38.07 -1.41 -0.62
CA VAL A 148 37.25 -1.59 0.58
C VAL A 148 37.25 -3.03 1.12
N ARG A 149 37.74 -3.17 2.35
CA ARG A 149 37.71 -4.39 3.18
C ARG A 149 36.83 -4.10 4.39
N ALA A 150 35.73 -4.82 4.52
CA ALA A 150 34.93 -4.81 5.74
C ALA A 150 34.99 -6.19 6.39
N VAL A 151 35.35 -6.23 7.68
CA VAL A 151 35.19 -7.41 8.51
C VAL A 151 33.74 -7.43 8.97
N LEU A 152 32.99 -8.42 8.52
CA LEU A 152 31.59 -8.55 8.91
C LEU A 152 31.53 -9.01 10.38
N PRO A 153 30.65 -8.40 11.20
CA PRO A 153 30.47 -8.80 12.59
C PRO A 153 30.02 -10.25 12.73
#